data_AF-A0A370M1C6-F1
#
_entry.id   AF-A0A370M1C6-F1
#
_cell.length_a   1.000
_cell.length_b   1.000
_cell.length_c   1.000
_cell.angle_alpha   90.00
_cell.angle_beta   90.00
_cell.angle_gamma   90.00
#
_symmetry.space_group_name_H-M   'P 1'
#
loop_
_entity.id
_entity.type
_entity.pdbx_description
1 polymer ?
#
loop_
_entity_poly.entity_id
_entity_poly.type
_entity_poly.pdbx_seq_one_letter_code
_entity_poly.pdbx_strand_id
1 'polypeptide(L)'
;MSWRKIPMKFPGTCIVCNEKIQINEIGLWAKGLGVKHEKCAEVKELKCGVCGGPAGCQQCEFIENCDLEKVSQICICKKCFDQKNSFDNYQESIKKQFHILNH
;
A
#
# COMPACT_ATOMS: atom_id res chain seq x y z
N MET A 1 16.79 0.81 12.17
CA MET A 1 16.84 -0.66 11.91
C MET A 1 16.44 -0.86 10.46
N SER A 2 17.29 -1.46 9.63
CA SER A 2 17.06 -1.54 8.17
C SER A 2 16.79 -2.98 7.73
N TRP A 3 15.73 -3.17 6.96
CA TRP A 3 15.40 -4.45 6.33
C TRP A 3 16.36 -4.71 5.17
N ARG A 4 16.94 -5.92 5.12
CA ARG A 4 17.83 -6.35 4.04
C ARG A 4 17.20 -7.50 3.28
N LYS A 5 17.19 -7.42 1.95
CA LYS A 5 16.81 -8.54 1.09
C LYS A 5 17.90 -9.60 1.17
N ILE A 6 17.55 -10.80 1.63
CA ILE A 6 18.46 -11.93 1.67
C ILE A 6 17.78 -13.17 1.08
N PRO A 7 18.49 -13.97 0.25
CA PRO A 7 17.99 -15.27 -0.15
C PRO A 7 18.02 -16.21 1.06
N MET A 8 16.94 -16.94 1.28
CA MET A 8 16.83 -17.90 2.37
C MET A 8 17.71 -19.12 2.14
N LYS A 9 18.66 -19.36 3.04
CA LYS A 9 19.45 -20.61 3.10
C LYS A 9 18.71 -21.74 3.81
N PHE A 10 17.80 -21.39 4.70
CA PHE A 10 16.98 -22.30 5.51
C PHE A 10 15.54 -21.79 5.52
N PRO A 11 14.53 -22.66 5.71
CA PRO A 11 13.15 -22.23 5.78
C PRO A 11 12.94 -21.31 6.99
N GLY A 12 12.62 -20.05 6.73
CA GLY A 12 12.32 -19.04 7.76
C GLY A 12 10.82 -18.91 7.98
N THR A 13 10.37 -18.51 9.16
CA THR A 13 8.94 -18.21 9.39
C THR A 13 8.71 -16.72 9.22
N CYS A 14 7.76 -16.34 8.36
CA CYS A 14 7.39 -14.95 8.13
C CYS A 14 6.68 -14.39 9.36
N ILE A 15 7.19 -13.28 9.92
CA ILE A 15 6.58 -12.64 11.09
C ILE A 15 5.20 -12.00 10.83
N VAL A 16 4.77 -11.89 9.57
CA VAL A 16 3.51 -11.23 9.17
C VAL A 16 2.40 -12.24 8.92
N CYS A 17 2.66 -13.27 8.10
CA CYS A 17 1.66 -14.29 7.76
C CYS A 17 1.83 -15.62 8.51
N ASN A 18 2.89 -15.76 9.32
CA ASN A 18 3.27 -17.01 10.01
C ASN A 18 3.54 -18.22 9.09
N GLU A 19 3.60 -18.03 7.77
CA GLU A 19 3.95 -19.08 6.81
C GLU A 19 5.48 -19.22 6.68
N LYS A 20 5.92 -20.39 6.18
CA LYS A 20 7.33 -20.69 5.94
C LYS A 20 7.81 -20.13 4.60
N ILE A 21 8.82 -19.27 4.64
CA ILE A 21 9.59 -18.79 3.49
C ILE A 21 10.49 -19.94 3.01
N GLN A 22 10.41 -20.29 1.72
CA GLN A 22 11.13 -21.44 1.18
C GLN A 22 12.63 -21.18 1.01
N ILE A 23 13.42 -22.24 0.91
CA ILE A 23 14.86 -22.15 0.58
C ILE A 23 14.99 -21.56 -0.84
N ASN A 24 15.93 -20.63 -1.01
CA ASN A 24 16.15 -19.79 -2.20
C ASN A 24 15.11 -18.68 -2.47
N GLU A 25 14.08 -18.54 -1.64
CA GLU A 25 13.14 -17.42 -1.74
C GLU A 25 13.72 -16.15 -1.11
N ILE A 26 13.36 -14.98 -1.66
CA ILE A 26 13.84 -13.68 -1.18
C ILE A 26 13.01 -13.25 0.04
N GLY A 27 13.64 -13.21 1.20
CA GLY A 27 13.07 -12.68 2.44
C GLY A 27 13.66 -11.32 2.80
N LEU A 28 12.85 -10.47 3.44
CA LEU A 28 13.33 -9.26 4.09
C LEU A 28 13.68 -9.61 5.54
N TRP A 29 14.96 -9.51 5.87
CA TRP A 29 15.47 -9.79 7.21
C TRP A 29 15.92 -8.51 7.92
N ALA A 30 15.61 -8.41 9.21
CA ALA A 30 16.10 -7.35 10.08
C ALA A 30 16.64 -7.95 11.39
N LYS A 31 17.82 -7.48 11.79
CA LYS A 31 18.51 -7.93 13.01
C LYS A 31 17.62 -7.68 14.24
N GLY A 32 17.28 -8.75 14.96
CA GLY A 32 16.48 -8.69 16.19
C GLY A 32 14.96 -8.66 15.98
N LEU A 33 14.47 -8.58 14.74
CA LEU A 33 13.04 -8.61 14.40
C LEU A 33 12.63 -9.94 13.76
N GLY A 34 13.49 -10.51 12.91
CA GLY A 34 13.20 -11.75 12.19
C GLY A 34 13.16 -11.53 10.67
N VAL A 35 12.39 -12.36 9.99
CA VAL A 35 12.25 -12.36 8.53
C VAL A 35 10.78 -12.27 8.13
N LYS A 36 10.49 -11.61 7.01
CA LYS A 36 9.16 -11.63 6.37
C LYS A 36 9.29 -11.83 4.86
N HIS A 37 8.24 -12.32 4.21
CA HIS A 37 8.20 -12.34 2.74
C HIS A 37 8.35 -10.93 2.18
N GLU A 38 8.93 -10.83 0.99
CA GLU A 38 8.97 -9.57 0.24
C GLU A 38 7.56 -9.01 0.03
N LYS A 39 6.62 -9.86 -0.39
CA LYS A 39 5.20 -9.52 -0.57
C LYS A 39 4.51 -9.06 0.71
N CYS A 40 4.86 -9.66 1.85
CA CYS A 40 4.33 -9.24 3.16
C CYS A 40 4.92 -7.90 3.66
N ALA A 41 5.90 -7.34 2.94
CA ALA A 41 6.42 -6.02 3.21
C ALA A 41 5.89 -4.94 2.27
N GLU A 42 5.26 -5.33 1.16
CA GLU A 42 4.59 -4.40 0.27
C GLU A 42 3.35 -3.86 0.96
N VAL A 43 3.43 -2.63 1.44
CA VAL A 43 2.23 -1.88 1.80
C VAL A 43 1.62 -1.42 0.48
N LYS A 44 0.56 -2.09 0.04
CA LYS A 44 -0.27 -1.59 -1.05
C LYS A 44 -0.96 -0.31 -0.56
N GLU A 45 -0.36 0.84 -0.84
CA GLU A 45 -0.94 2.16 -0.58
C GLU A 45 -1.23 2.84 -1.92
N LEU A 46 -2.45 3.32 -2.07
CA LEU A 46 -2.87 4.16 -3.18
C LEU A 46 -2.59 5.62 -2.86
N LYS A 47 -2.71 6.48 -3.87
CA LYS A 47 -2.57 7.93 -3.70
C LYS A 47 -3.93 8.61 -3.66
N CYS A 48 -4.06 9.61 -2.80
CA CYS A 48 -5.20 10.50 -2.78
C CYS A 48 -5.18 11.39 -4.03
N GLY A 49 -6.22 11.36 -4.84
CA GLY A 49 -6.37 12.22 -6.02
C GLY A 49 -6.49 13.71 -5.69
N VAL A 50 -6.81 14.06 -4.44
CA VAL A 50 -6.95 15.47 -4.01
C VAL A 50 -5.63 16.05 -3.51
N CYS A 51 -4.97 15.37 -2.56
CA CYS A 51 -3.79 15.90 -1.88
C CYS A 51 -2.48 15.16 -2.20
N GLY A 52 -2.53 14.06 -2.97
CA GLY A 52 -1.38 13.21 -3.28
C GLY A 52 -0.85 12.36 -2.12
N GLY A 53 -1.42 12.51 -0.92
CA GLY A 53 -1.04 11.72 0.26
C GLY A 53 -1.49 10.25 0.16
N PRO A 54 -1.09 9.40 1.13
CA PRO A 54 -1.47 7.99 1.15
C PRO A 54 -2.99 7.84 1.32
N ALA A 55 -3.57 6.90 0.56
CA ALA A 55 -4.96 6.51 0.57
C ALA A 55 -5.08 4.99 0.39
N GLY A 56 -6.16 4.37 0.87
CA GLY A 56 -6.35 2.93 0.71
C GLY A 56 -5.23 2.09 1.35
N CYS A 57 -4.87 2.38 2.61
CA CYS A 57 -3.90 1.55 3.31
C CYS A 57 -4.55 0.25 3.84
N GLN A 58 -3.76 -0.80 4.02
CA GLN A 58 -4.23 -2.08 4.59
C GLN A 58 -4.73 -1.99 6.04
N GLN A 59 -4.56 -0.82 6.67
CA GLN A 59 -4.97 -0.55 8.04
C GLN A 59 -6.12 0.48 8.12
N CYS A 60 -6.68 0.92 6.99
CA CYS A 60 -7.80 1.86 7.00
C CYS A 60 -9.10 1.13 7.34
N GLU A 61 -10.04 1.86 7.94
CA GLU A 61 -11.37 1.38 8.32
C GLU A 61 -12.22 0.91 7.12
N PHE A 62 -11.77 1.18 5.89
CA PHE A 62 -12.47 0.81 4.67
C PHE A 62 -11.99 -0.51 4.07
N ILE A 63 -10.98 -1.19 4.64
CA ILE A 63 -10.36 -2.38 4.05
C ILE A 63 -11.36 -3.52 3.78
N GLU A 64 -12.39 -3.66 4.61
CA GLU A 64 -13.43 -4.70 4.42
C GLU A 64 -14.28 -4.47 3.17
N ASN A 65 -14.44 -3.22 2.74
CA ASN A 65 -15.27 -2.81 1.61
C ASN A 65 -14.45 -2.21 0.45
N CYS A 66 -13.13 -2.18 0.57
CA CYS A 66 -12.21 -1.58 -0.38
C CYS A 66 -11.20 -2.63 -0.85
N ASP A 67 -11.52 -3.27 -1.97
CA ASP A 67 -10.61 -4.18 -2.65
C ASP A 67 -9.59 -3.36 -3.45
N LEU A 68 -8.40 -3.15 -2.87
CA LEU A 68 -7.30 -2.37 -3.46
C LEU A 68 -6.87 -2.85 -4.85
N GLU A 69 -7.17 -4.09 -5.22
CA GLU A 69 -6.83 -4.66 -6.53
C GLU A 69 -7.90 -4.35 -7.59
N LYS A 70 -9.13 -4.06 -7.17
CA LYS A 70 -10.26 -3.76 -8.07
C LYS A 70 -10.64 -2.29 -8.11
N VAL A 71 -10.38 -1.54 -7.04
CA VAL A 71 -10.71 -0.11 -7.00
C VAL A 71 -9.81 0.69 -7.95
N SER A 72 -10.32 1.86 -8.33
CA SER A 72 -9.55 2.91 -8.99
C SER A 72 -8.20 3.14 -8.28
N GLN A 73 -7.11 3.21 -9.05
CA GLN A 73 -5.76 3.53 -8.52
C GLN A 73 -5.65 4.97 -7.97
N ILE A 74 -6.71 5.76 -8.13
CA ILE A 74 -6.86 7.09 -7.56
C ILE A 74 -7.98 7.02 -6.52
N CYS A 75 -7.62 7.16 -5.25
CA CYS A 75 -8.55 7.13 -4.12
C CYS A 75 -8.72 8.53 -3.52
N ILE A 76 -9.61 8.67 -2.54
CA ILE A 76 -9.69 9.85 -1.67
C ILE A 76 -9.32 9.43 -0.24
N CYS A 77 -8.42 10.16 0.41
CA CYS A 77 -8.09 9.88 1.81
C CYS A 77 -9.17 10.44 2.75
N LYS A 78 -9.31 9.85 3.94
CA LYS A 78 -10.33 10.24 4.92
C LYS A 78 -10.37 11.75 5.18
N LYS A 79 -9.20 12.37 5.39
CA LYS A 79 -9.08 13.81 5.64
C LYS A 79 -9.70 14.66 4.53
N CYS A 80 -9.56 14.26 3.26
CA CYS A 80 -10.15 14.94 2.13
C CYS A 80 -11.64 14.58 1.95
N PHE A 81 -12.03 13.36 2.34
CA PHE A 81 -13.42 12.93 2.33
C PHE A 81 -14.28 13.69 3.35
N ASP A 82 -13.75 13.92 4.56
CA ASP A 82 -14.42 14.65 5.65
C ASP A 82 -14.52 16.17 5.41
N GLN A 83 -13.88 16.71 4.35
CA GLN A 83 -14.01 18.12 4.00
C GLN A 83 -15.38 18.40 3.35
N LYS A 84 -15.90 19.62 3.56
CA LYS A 84 -17.09 20.08 2.84
C LYS A 84 -16.82 20.07 1.33
N ASN A 85 -17.82 19.65 0.55
CA ASN A 85 -17.76 19.52 -0.91
C ASN A 85 -16.65 18.55 -1.40
N SER A 86 -16.40 17.47 -0.64
CA SER A 86 -15.36 16.48 -0.97
C SER A 86 -15.52 15.86 -2.36
N PHE A 87 -16.77 15.67 -2.82
CA PHE A 87 -17.05 15.17 -4.16
C PHE A 87 -16.64 16.15 -5.26
N ASP A 88 -17.04 17.43 -5.14
CA ASP A 88 -16.67 18.47 -6.12
C ASP A 88 -15.15 18.65 -6.17
N ASN A 89 -14.51 18.73 -4.99
CA ASN A 89 -13.06 18.85 -4.86
C ASN A 89 -12.34 17.67 -5.51
N TYR A 90 -12.85 16.46 -5.33
CA TYR A 90 -12.31 15.27 -5.98
C TYR A 90 -12.46 15.36 -7.50
N GLN A 91 -13.67 15.65 -8.01
CA GLN A 91 -13.89 15.76 -9.45
C GLN A 91 -13.01 16.82 -10.11
N GLU A 92 -12.84 17.99 -9.49
CA GLU A 92 -11.96 19.04 -10.00
C GLU A 92 -10.49 18.62 -10.04
N SER A 93 -9.99 17.99 -8.97
CA SER A 93 -8.61 17.50 -8.93
C SER A 93 -8.34 16.43 -9.98
N ILE A 94 -9.26 15.48 -10.14
CA ILE A 94 -9.16 14.43 -11.17
C ILE A 94 -9.17 15.04 -12.57
N LYS A 95 -10.11 15.95 -12.87
CA LYS A 95 -10.18 16.63 -14.18
C LYS A 95 -8.86 17.32 -14.51
N LYS A 96 -8.28 18.07 -13.57
CA LYS A 96 -6.97 18.72 -13.75
C LYS A 96 -5.87 17.70 -14.05
N GLN A 97 -5.82 16.59 -13.31
CA GLN A 97 -4.78 15.58 -13.43
C GLN A 97 -4.79 14.88 -14.80
N PHE A 98 -5.99 14.55 -15.33
CA PHE A 98 -6.12 13.92 -16.65
C PHE A 98 -5.97 14.91 -17.81
N HIS A 99 -6.30 16.18 -17.61
CA HIS A 99 -6.08 17.20 -18.64
C HIS A 99 -4.58 17.41 -18.94
N ILE A 100 -3.71 17.14 -17.97
CA ILE A 100 -2.24 17.21 -18.11
C ILE A 100 -1.69 16.00 -18.87
N LEU A 101 -2.40 14.87 -18.89
CA LEU A 101 -1.96 13.62 -19.54
C LEU A 101 -2.30 13.54 -21.03
N ASN A 102 -3.10 14.49 -21.55
CA ASN A 102 -3.52 14.54 -22.96
C ASN A 102 -2.64 15.45 -23.82
N HIS A 103 -1.37 15.64 -23.46
CA HIS A 103 -0.45 16.55 -24.15
C HIS A 103 0.79 15.85 -24.68
#